data_AF-A0A6N6VR27-F1
#
_entry.id   AF-A0A6N6VR27-F1
#
_cell.length_a   1.000
_cell.length_b   1.000
_cell.length_c   1.000
_cell.angle_alpha   90.00
_cell.angle_beta   90.00
_cell.angle_gamma   90.00
#
_symmetry.space_group_name_H-M   'P 1'
#
loop_
_entity.id
_entity.type
_entity.pdbx_description
1 polymer ?
#
loop_
_entity_poly.entity_id
_entity_poly.type
_entity_poly.pdbx_seq_one_letter_code
_entity_poly.pdbx_strand_id
1 'polypeptide(L)'
;MKKIFTKCLFIILFFYPIELYAQFILSILNKSDTYLDIVHPEENVFVTNLFRGSTPIIEIKNTSYLLRDEFFNIQNDNSFYIDQKKYKVNIFYSSNNECSWIHTFGYIKKPHGFGLTIYINDKESGTICANKYSILDYQVNSTLEFYKTSENKKSLKFSNVGWWENNTVYPTSIEINLD
;
A
#
# COMPACT_ATOMS: atom_id res chain seq x y z
N MET A 1 12.62 -38.28 35.50
CA MET A 1 12.09 -37.97 34.16
C MET A 1 11.38 -36.61 34.12
N LYS A 2 12.08 -35.50 34.40
CA LYS A 2 11.48 -34.13 34.41
C LYS A 2 12.23 -33.10 33.54
N LYS A 3 13.34 -33.48 32.88
CA LYS A 3 14.22 -32.56 32.14
C LYS A 3 14.04 -32.58 30.60
N ILE A 4 13.18 -33.45 30.06
CA ILE A 4 12.99 -33.60 28.60
C ILE A 4 11.82 -32.73 28.09
N PHE A 5 10.81 -32.48 28.93
CA PHE A 5 9.64 -31.68 28.53
C PHE A 5 9.93 -30.19 28.32
N THR A 6 10.96 -29.63 28.96
CA THR A 6 11.26 -28.20 28.86
C THR A 6 11.92 -27.81 27.53
N LYS A 7 12.56 -28.77 26.82
CA LYS A 7 13.21 -28.50 25.53
C LYS A 7 12.24 -28.55 24.35
N CYS A 8 11.14 -29.29 24.44
CA CYS A 8 10.15 -29.33 23.36
C CYS A 8 9.25 -28.08 23.33
N LEU A 9 9.02 -27.43 24.48
CA LEU A 9 8.18 -26.23 24.55
C LEU A 9 8.80 -25.03 23.80
N PHE A 10 10.13 -24.94 23.81
CA PHE A 10 10.85 -23.88 23.10
C PHE A 10 10.81 -24.02 21.56
N ILE A 11 10.66 -25.25 21.05
CA ILE A 11 10.61 -25.50 19.61
C ILE A 11 9.24 -25.10 19.05
N ILE A 12 8.15 -25.29 19.80
CA ILE A 12 6.79 -24.99 19.32
C ILE A 12 6.57 -23.47 19.16
N LEU A 13 7.25 -22.62 19.94
CA LEU A 13 7.15 -21.16 19.83
C LEU A 13 7.82 -20.57 18.57
N PHE A 14 8.77 -21.28 17.95
CA PHE A 14 9.42 -20.82 16.71
C PHE A 14 8.74 -21.30 15.42
N PHE A 15 7.78 -22.22 15.52
CA PHE A 15 7.09 -22.83 14.37
C PHE A 15 5.59 -22.53 14.33
N TYR A 16 5.09 -21.57 15.11
CA TYR A 16 3.76 -21.05 14.81
C TYR A 16 3.82 -20.41 13.42
N PRO A 17 3.03 -20.88 12.44
CA PRO A 17 2.86 -20.14 11.21
C PRO A 17 2.20 -18.84 11.66
N ILE A 18 2.98 -17.78 11.77
CA ILE A 18 2.46 -16.43 11.80
C ILE A 18 1.79 -16.32 10.44
N GLU A 19 0.49 -16.60 10.38
CA GLU A 19 -0.37 -16.18 9.29
C GLU A 19 -0.25 -14.66 9.27
N LEU A 20 0.74 -14.20 8.49
CA LEU A 20 0.96 -12.80 8.25
C LEU A 20 -0.20 -12.37 7.35
N TYR A 21 -1.30 -11.97 7.97
CA TYR A 21 -2.24 -11.02 7.39
C TYR A 21 -1.41 -9.79 7.07
N ALA A 22 -0.86 -9.77 5.87
CA ALA A 22 -0.02 -8.68 5.44
C ALA A 22 -0.92 -7.46 5.26
N GLN A 23 -0.71 -6.48 6.12
CA GLN A 23 -1.39 -5.20 6.06
C GLN A 23 -0.79 -4.39 4.92
N PHE A 24 -1.57 -3.47 4.35
CA PHE A 24 -1.11 -2.61 3.27
C PHE A 24 -1.37 -1.15 3.62
N ILE A 25 -0.36 -0.31 3.34
CA ILE A 25 -0.45 1.14 3.44
C ILE A 25 -0.34 1.76 2.05
N LEU A 26 -1.31 2.60 1.72
CA LEU A 26 -1.27 3.49 0.56
C LEU A 26 -1.07 4.93 1.03
N SER A 27 0.02 5.58 0.61
CA SER A 27 0.19 7.03 0.75
C SER A 27 -0.41 7.73 -0.47
N ILE A 28 -1.49 8.50 -0.31
CA ILE A 28 -2.03 9.32 -1.40
C ILE A 28 -1.40 10.70 -1.33
N LEU A 29 -0.82 11.16 -2.44
CA LEU A 29 -0.08 12.42 -2.56
C LEU A 29 -0.68 13.26 -3.69
N ASN A 30 -1.06 14.50 -3.40
CA ASN A 30 -1.50 15.44 -4.43
C ASN A 30 -0.31 16.25 -4.98
N LYS A 31 0.03 16.06 -6.26
CA LYS A 31 1.05 16.81 -7.00
C LYS A 31 0.45 17.84 -7.96
N SER A 32 -0.88 17.98 -7.97
CA SER A 32 -1.58 18.98 -8.77
C SER A 32 -1.60 20.35 -8.08
N ASP A 33 -1.75 21.41 -8.87
CA ASP A 33 -1.99 22.77 -8.38
C ASP A 33 -3.42 23.01 -7.87
N THR A 34 -4.33 22.04 -8.08
CA THR A 34 -5.69 22.07 -7.55
C THR A 34 -5.84 21.14 -6.36
N TYR A 35 -6.79 21.44 -5.46
CA TYR A 35 -7.13 20.51 -4.39
C TYR A 35 -7.62 19.18 -4.97
N LEU A 36 -7.34 18.10 -4.25
CA LEU A 36 -7.84 16.76 -4.54
C LEU A 36 -8.78 16.36 -3.40
N ASP A 37 -10.05 16.13 -3.71
CA ASP A 37 -10.96 15.47 -2.79
C ASP A 37 -10.86 13.95 -2.93
N ILE A 38 -10.87 13.27 -1.79
CA ILE A 38 -10.90 11.82 -1.69
C ILE A 38 -12.09 11.44 -0.81
N VAL A 39 -12.96 10.59 -1.34
CA VAL A 39 -14.20 10.16 -0.66
C VAL A 39 -14.14 8.66 -0.40
N HIS A 40 -14.27 8.28 0.86
CA HIS A 40 -14.32 6.89 1.29
C HIS A 40 -15.78 6.40 1.31
N PRO A 41 -16.09 5.22 0.72
CA PRO A 41 -17.43 4.65 0.75
C PRO A 41 -17.79 4.10 2.13
N GLU A 42 -16.80 3.68 2.93
CA GLU A 42 -17.02 3.24 4.32
C GLU A 42 -16.97 4.43 5.28
N GLU A 43 -17.88 4.45 6.26
CA GLU A 43 -18.13 5.62 7.11
C GLU A 43 -17.02 5.93 8.14
N ASN A 44 -15.96 5.11 8.25
CA ASN A 44 -14.95 5.27 9.30
C ASN A 44 -13.53 4.90 8.86
N VAL A 45 -12.94 5.67 7.95
CA VAL A 45 -11.54 5.47 7.55
C VAL A 45 -10.62 6.32 8.41
N PHE A 46 -9.57 5.69 8.94
CA PHE A 46 -8.53 6.36 9.70
C PHE A 46 -7.60 7.10 8.74
N VAL A 47 -7.74 8.43 8.70
CA VAL A 47 -6.88 9.30 7.90
C VAL A 47 -5.79 9.83 8.81
N THR A 48 -4.52 9.53 8.53
CA THR A 48 -3.38 10.20 9.17
C THR A 48 -2.84 11.29 8.25
N ASN A 49 -3.19 12.54 8.53
CA ASN A 49 -2.55 13.69 7.88
C ASN A 49 -1.20 13.95 8.55
N LEU A 50 -0.13 13.92 7.76
CA LEU A 50 1.22 14.26 8.21
C LEU A 50 1.65 15.56 7.53
N PHE A 51 1.34 16.71 8.14
CA PHE A 51 2.04 17.94 7.77
C PHE A 51 3.48 17.85 8.28
N ARG A 52 4.46 18.24 7.45
CA ARG A 52 5.90 18.24 7.81
C ARG A 52 6.10 18.91 9.18
N GLY A 53 6.43 18.11 10.21
CA GLY A 53 6.72 18.59 11.57
C GLY A 53 5.55 18.58 12.57
N SER A 54 4.41 17.97 12.24
CA SER A 54 3.26 17.84 13.15
C SER A 54 3.02 16.39 13.59
N THR A 55 2.44 16.21 14.77
CA THR A 55 1.96 14.91 15.25
C THR A 55 0.84 14.40 14.34
N PRO A 56 0.84 13.12 13.93
CA PRO A 56 -0.23 12.58 13.10
C PRO A 56 -1.57 12.76 13.80
N ILE A 57 -2.48 13.50 13.17
CA ILE A 57 -3.86 13.61 13.62
C ILE A 57 -4.62 12.48 12.92
N ILE A 58 -5.17 11.57 13.72
CA ILE A 58 -6.08 10.53 13.25
C ILE A 58 -7.47 11.17 13.20
N GLU A 59 -7.99 11.39 12.01
CA GLU A 59 -9.36 11.88 11.81
C GLU A 59 -10.23 10.80 11.18
N ILE A 60 -11.46 10.67 11.67
CA ILE A 60 -12.51 9.86 11.04
C ILE A 60 -13.29 10.80 10.12
N LYS A 61 -13.06 10.70 8.81
CA LYS A 61 -13.75 11.52 7.81
C LYS A 61 -14.07 10.69 6.58
N ASN A 62 -15.30 10.85 6.08
CA ASN A 62 -15.71 10.25 4.81
C ASN A 62 -15.13 11.00 3.61
N THR A 63 -14.71 12.25 3.80
CA THR A 63 -14.09 13.07 2.77
C THR A 63 -12.84 13.75 3.31
N SER A 64 -11.74 13.58 2.60
CA SER A 64 -10.46 14.23 2.84
C SER A 64 -10.15 15.16 1.68
N TYR A 65 -9.50 16.28 1.98
CA TYR A 65 -9.05 17.23 0.97
C TYR A 65 -7.54 17.37 1.10
N LEU A 66 -6.83 17.19 -0.02
CA LEU A 66 -5.38 17.35 -0.10
C LEU A 66 -5.05 18.61 -0.90
N LEU A 67 -4.36 19.56 -0.27
CA LEU A 67 -3.68 20.64 -1.00
C LEU A 67 -2.44 20.08 -1.71
N ARG A 68 -1.80 20.93 -2.52
CA ARG A 68 -0.57 20.57 -3.22
C ARG A 68 0.51 20.13 -2.24
N ASP A 69 1.19 19.04 -2.59
CA ASP A 69 2.27 18.39 -1.84
C ASP A 69 1.87 17.83 -0.45
N GLU A 70 0.57 17.84 -0.12
CA GLU A 70 0.04 17.14 1.03
C GLU A 70 -0.22 15.67 0.73
N PHE A 71 -0.09 14.84 1.76
CA PHE A 71 -0.38 13.42 1.69
C PHE A 71 -1.09 12.92 2.95
N PHE A 72 -1.79 11.81 2.79
CA PHE A 72 -2.20 10.99 3.93
C PHE A 72 -2.05 9.51 3.60
N ASN A 73 -2.05 8.71 4.67
CA ASN A 73 -1.97 7.27 4.55
C ASN A 73 -3.35 6.65 4.77
N ILE A 74 -3.68 5.69 3.93
CA ILE A 74 -4.82 4.81 4.11
C ILE A 74 -4.30 3.42 4.44
N GLN A 75 -4.94 2.78 5.42
CA GLN A 75 -4.63 1.41 5.82
C GLN A 75 -5.80 0.50 5.49
N ASN A 76 -5.51 -0.61 4.79
CA ASN A 76 -6.46 -1.70 4.52
C ASN A 76 -7.77 -1.31 3.81
N ASP A 77 -7.86 -0.10 3.26
CA ASP A 77 -9.02 0.35 2.52
C ASP A 77 -8.81 0.04 1.03
N ASN A 78 -9.74 -0.73 0.48
CA ASN A 78 -9.61 -1.27 -0.88
C ASN A 78 -10.31 -0.41 -1.93
N SER A 79 -11.08 0.60 -1.52
CA SER A 79 -11.85 1.40 -2.47
C SER A 79 -12.10 2.82 -1.99
N PHE A 80 -11.89 3.80 -2.86
CA PHE A 80 -12.19 5.20 -2.61
C PHE A 80 -12.50 5.92 -3.92
N TYR A 81 -13.10 7.09 -3.84
CA TYR A 81 -13.30 7.97 -4.98
C TYR A 81 -12.35 9.15 -4.91
N ILE A 82 -11.95 9.68 -6.07
CA ILE A 82 -11.15 10.90 -6.17
C ILE A 82 -11.74 11.88 -7.18
N ASP A 83 -11.31 13.15 -7.08
CA ASP A 83 -11.60 14.21 -8.05
C ASP A 83 -13.11 14.36 -8.29
N GLN A 84 -13.82 14.81 -7.26
CA GLN A 84 -15.25 15.10 -7.21
C GLN A 84 -16.09 13.86 -7.47
N LYS A 85 -15.66 12.73 -6.91
CA LYS A 85 -16.25 11.40 -7.13
C LYS A 85 -16.24 10.93 -8.59
N LYS A 86 -15.42 11.53 -9.45
CA LYS A 86 -15.35 11.18 -10.88
C LYS A 86 -14.69 9.82 -11.12
N TYR A 87 -13.67 9.48 -10.33
CA TYR A 87 -12.92 8.24 -10.49
C TYR A 87 -13.03 7.38 -9.25
N LYS A 88 -13.58 6.17 -9.42
CA LYS A 88 -13.57 5.12 -8.40
C LYS A 88 -12.25 4.36 -8.52
N VAL A 89 -11.43 4.42 -7.49
CA VAL A 89 -10.17 3.69 -7.39
C VAL A 89 -10.40 2.49 -6.47
N ASN A 90 -10.20 1.27 -6.99
CA ASN A 90 -10.12 0.08 -6.16
C ASN A 90 -8.72 -0.51 -6.22
N ILE A 91 -8.21 -0.97 -5.08
CA ILE A 91 -6.92 -1.62 -4.95
C ILE A 91 -7.17 -3.01 -4.39
N PHE A 92 -6.74 -4.02 -5.12
CA PHE A 92 -6.79 -5.41 -4.69
C PHE A 92 -5.38 -5.87 -4.30
N TYR A 93 -5.23 -6.14 -3.01
CA TYR A 93 -4.02 -6.72 -2.44
C TYR A 93 -4.21 -8.22 -2.20
N SER A 94 -3.29 -9.04 -2.69
CA SER A 94 -3.29 -10.48 -2.43
C SER A 94 -1.92 -11.00 -2.04
N SER A 95 -1.82 -11.58 -0.84
CA SER A 95 -0.62 -12.24 -0.34
C SER A 95 -0.25 -13.51 -1.13
N ASN A 96 -1.15 -14.03 -1.98
CA ASN A 96 -0.87 -15.17 -2.85
C ASN A 96 -0.06 -14.80 -4.09
N ASN A 97 0.00 -13.51 -4.43
CA ASN A 97 0.71 -13.01 -5.61
C ASN A 97 2.09 -12.44 -5.21
N GLU A 98 2.99 -13.29 -4.70
CA GLU A 98 4.36 -12.89 -4.38
C GLU A 98 5.07 -12.31 -5.61
N CYS A 99 5.66 -11.12 -5.48
CA CYS A 99 6.41 -10.48 -6.56
C CYS A 99 7.88 -10.25 -6.22
N SER A 100 8.23 -10.22 -4.93
CA SER A 100 9.62 -10.14 -4.47
C SER A 100 9.85 -11.03 -3.25
N TRP A 101 11.09 -11.47 -3.07
CA TRP A 101 11.49 -12.35 -1.99
C TRP A 101 12.93 -12.09 -1.58
N ILE A 102 13.25 -12.52 -0.37
CA ILE A 102 14.61 -12.52 0.17
C ILE A 102 14.97 -13.91 0.66
N HIS A 103 16.26 -14.22 0.65
CA HIS A 103 16.76 -15.45 1.26
C HIS A 103 17.28 -15.13 2.66
N THR A 104 16.77 -15.86 3.64
CA THR A 104 17.21 -15.77 5.04
C THR A 104 17.93 -17.05 5.44
N PHE A 105 18.91 -16.92 6.36
CA PHE A 105 19.63 -18.05 6.97
C PHE A 105 20.02 -19.13 5.97
N GLY A 106 20.87 -18.79 5.01
CA GLY A 106 21.40 -19.72 4.03
C GLY A 106 20.50 -19.89 2.81
N TYR A 107 19.20 -20.18 2.92
CA TYR A 107 18.39 -20.52 1.72
C TYR A 107 16.86 -20.32 1.85
N ILE A 108 16.32 -19.98 3.02
CA ILE A 108 14.86 -19.93 3.20
C ILE A 108 14.30 -18.70 2.46
N LYS A 109 13.57 -18.95 1.36
CA LYS A 109 12.83 -17.93 0.62
C LYS A 109 11.70 -17.40 1.49
N LYS A 110 11.68 -16.09 1.71
CA LYS A 110 10.59 -15.39 2.40
C LYS A 110 10.02 -14.31 1.49
N PRO A 111 8.69 -14.20 1.35
CA PRO A 111 8.09 -13.14 0.56
C PRO A 111 8.39 -11.79 1.18
N HIS A 112 8.78 -10.85 0.33
CA HIS A 112 9.12 -9.48 0.70
C HIS A 112 8.22 -8.45 0.02
N GLY A 113 7.46 -8.87 -1.00
CA GLY A 113 6.52 -8.02 -1.70
C GLY A 113 5.50 -8.83 -2.47
N PHE A 114 4.39 -8.17 -2.76
CA PHE A 114 3.21 -8.78 -3.34
C PHE A 114 2.60 -7.87 -4.41
N GLY A 115 1.85 -8.46 -5.33
CA GLY A 115 1.14 -7.74 -6.36
C GLY A 115 -0.01 -6.89 -5.78
N LEU A 116 -0.04 -5.61 -6.15
CA LEU A 116 -1.17 -4.71 -5.96
C LEU A 116 -1.83 -4.45 -7.30
N THR A 117 -3.06 -4.94 -7.47
CA THR A 117 -3.82 -4.75 -8.71
C THR A 117 -4.74 -3.55 -8.55
N ILE A 118 -4.69 -2.64 -9.51
CA ILE A 118 -5.37 -1.36 -9.49
C ILE A 118 -6.52 -1.41 -10.49
N TYR A 119 -7.70 -1.00 -10.03
CA TYR A 119 -8.90 -0.83 -10.85
C TYR A 119 -9.31 0.64 -10.81
N ILE A 120 -9.58 1.20 -11.99
CA ILE A 120 -10.14 2.55 -12.14
C ILE A 120 -11.50 2.39 -12.81
N ASN A 121 -12.54 2.91 -12.18
CA ASN A 121 -13.93 2.76 -12.62
C ASN A 121 -14.27 1.29 -12.93
N ASP A 122 -13.88 0.40 -12.00
CA ASP A 122 -14.09 -1.05 -12.07
C ASP A 122 -13.41 -1.77 -13.25
N LYS A 123 -12.50 -1.09 -13.96
CA LYS A 123 -11.64 -1.67 -15.00
C LYS A 123 -10.22 -1.83 -14.51
N GLU A 124 -9.66 -3.02 -14.69
CA GLU A 124 -8.26 -3.30 -14.37
C GLU A 124 -7.34 -2.37 -15.17
N SER A 125 -6.52 -1.60 -14.46
CA SER A 125 -5.54 -0.68 -15.04
C SER A 125 -4.14 -1.26 -15.01
N GLY A 126 -3.85 -2.19 -14.09
CA GLY A 126 -2.63 -2.99 -14.04
C GLY A 126 -2.23 -3.39 -12.63
N THR A 127 -1.09 -4.06 -12.52
CA THR A 127 -0.55 -4.57 -11.24
C THR A 127 0.87 -4.08 -11.03
N ILE A 128 1.19 -3.59 -9.83
CA ILE A 128 2.57 -3.27 -9.43
C ILE A 128 3.08 -4.23 -8.37
N CYS A 129 4.40 -4.38 -8.28
CA CYS A 129 5.04 -5.07 -7.16
C CYS A 129 5.21 -4.10 -5.99
N ALA A 130 4.49 -4.29 -4.89
CA ALA A 130 4.67 -3.51 -3.68
C ALA A 130 5.41 -4.29 -2.60
N ASN A 131 6.46 -3.67 -2.09
CA ASN A 131 7.41 -4.27 -1.18
C ASN A 131 7.28 -3.70 0.23
N LYS A 132 7.81 -4.47 1.17
CA LYS A 132 8.12 -4.03 2.53
C LYS A 132 9.35 -3.10 2.52
N TYR A 133 9.53 -2.23 3.52
CA TYR A 133 10.79 -1.48 3.64
C TYR A 133 11.89 -2.34 4.24
N SER A 134 11.52 -3.17 5.21
CA SER A 134 12.43 -4.05 5.93
C SER A 134 11.87 -5.47 6.06
N ILE A 135 12.77 -6.41 6.33
CA ILE A 135 12.42 -7.81 6.62
C ILE A 135 11.51 -7.96 7.85
N LEU A 136 11.60 -7.02 8.80
CA LEU A 136 10.82 -7.03 10.03
C LEU A 136 9.44 -6.40 9.84
N ASP A 137 9.20 -5.74 8.71
CA ASP A 137 7.93 -5.09 8.46
C ASP A 137 6.86 -6.13 8.17
N TYR A 138 5.68 -5.88 8.73
CA TYR A 138 4.48 -6.65 8.45
C TYR A 138 3.64 -6.05 7.34
N GLN A 139 3.96 -4.80 6.94
CA GLN A 139 3.16 -4.00 6.02
C GLN A 139 3.90 -3.76 4.71
N VAL A 140 3.20 -3.92 3.59
CA VAL A 140 3.67 -3.41 2.29
C VAL A 140 3.24 -1.97 2.09
N ASN A 141 4.06 -1.18 1.40
CA ASN A 141 3.84 0.25 1.23
C ASN A 141 3.86 0.61 -0.26
N SER A 142 2.91 1.45 -0.67
CA SER A 142 2.90 2.06 -2.00
C SER A 142 2.44 3.52 -1.93
N THR A 143 2.77 4.30 -2.95
CA THR A 143 2.32 5.68 -3.12
C THR A 143 1.37 5.78 -4.31
N LEU A 144 0.32 6.58 -4.18
CA LEU A 144 -0.52 7.06 -5.26
C LEU A 144 -0.33 8.56 -5.43
N GLU A 145 0.27 8.98 -6.53
CA GLU A 145 0.43 10.39 -6.90
C GLU A 145 -0.67 10.80 -7.88
N PHE A 146 -1.37 11.90 -7.60
CA PHE A 146 -2.27 12.54 -8.55
C PHE A 146 -1.64 13.83 -9.09
N TYR A 147 -1.57 13.98 -10.42
CA TYR A 147 -1.07 15.20 -11.05
C TYR A 147 -1.80 15.53 -12.35
N LYS A 148 -1.55 16.75 -12.82
CA LYS A 148 -1.94 17.21 -14.14
C LYS A 148 -0.68 17.42 -14.97
N THR A 149 -0.67 16.94 -16.20
CA THR A 149 0.43 17.21 -17.13
C THR A 149 0.35 18.64 -17.65
N SER A 150 1.39 19.11 -18.35
CA SER A 150 1.38 20.41 -19.04
C SER A 150 0.26 20.55 -20.07
N GLU A 151 -0.29 19.44 -20.56
CA GLU A 151 -1.43 19.38 -21.48
C GLU A 151 -2.79 19.38 -20.74
N ASN A 152 -2.79 19.59 -19.42
CA ASN A 152 -3.97 19.53 -18.55
C ASN A 152 -4.65 18.16 -18.50
N LYS A 153 -3.93 17.10 -18.88
CA LYS A 153 -4.37 15.71 -18.74
C LYS A 153 -4.21 15.25 -17.30
N LYS A 154 -5.20 14.53 -16.77
CA LYS A 154 -5.15 14.02 -15.38
C LYS A 154 -4.52 12.63 -15.38
N SER A 155 -3.58 12.40 -14.48
CA SER A 155 -2.90 11.11 -14.36
C SER A 155 -2.76 10.68 -12.90
N LEU A 156 -2.80 9.37 -12.70
CA LEU A 156 -2.42 8.71 -11.46
C LEU A 156 -1.13 7.94 -11.67
N LYS A 157 -0.22 8.01 -10.71
CA LYS A 157 0.96 7.15 -10.67
C LYS A 157 0.99 6.37 -9.38
N PHE A 158 0.89 5.05 -9.51
CA PHE A 158 1.12 4.14 -8.40
C PHE A 158 2.57 3.70 -8.41
N SER A 159 3.23 3.71 -7.26
CA SER A 159 4.63 3.28 -7.13
C SER A 159 4.90 2.53 -5.84
N ASN A 160 5.84 1.59 -5.91
CA ASN A 160 6.42 0.94 -4.76
C ASN A 160 7.20 1.96 -3.90
N VAL A 161 7.17 1.80 -2.58
CA VAL A 161 8.06 2.54 -1.66
C VAL A 161 9.03 1.64 -0.90
N GLY A 162 8.85 0.32 -0.95
CA GLY A 162 9.71 -0.65 -0.26
C GLY A 162 11.05 -0.94 -0.94
N TRP A 163 11.91 -1.73 -0.30
CA TRP A 163 13.23 -2.11 -0.82
C TRP A 163 13.20 -3.47 -1.53
N TRP A 164 14.31 -3.83 -2.19
CA TRP A 164 14.46 -5.11 -2.91
C TRP A 164 13.39 -5.35 -3.97
N GLU A 165 13.17 -4.32 -4.80
CA GLU A 165 12.30 -4.37 -5.96
C GLU A 165 12.68 -5.51 -6.91
N ASN A 166 11.67 -6.23 -7.39
CA ASN A 166 11.83 -7.18 -8.47
C ASN A 166 10.85 -6.83 -9.59
N ASN A 167 11.34 -6.01 -10.51
CA ASN A 167 10.56 -5.54 -11.65
C ASN A 167 10.35 -6.61 -12.75
N THR A 168 10.87 -7.82 -12.57
CA THR A 168 10.71 -8.92 -13.55
C THR A 168 9.35 -9.62 -13.44
N VAL A 169 8.71 -9.57 -12.28
CA VAL A 169 7.39 -10.18 -12.05
C VAL A 169 6.27 -9.17 -12.33
N TYR A 170 6.34 -8.00 -11.68
CA TYR A 170 5.46 -6.86 -11.94
C TYR A 170 6.29 -5.57 -11.93
N PRO A 171 5.89 -4.54 -12.68
CA PRO A 171 6.56 -3.24 -12.62
C PRO A 171 6.49 -2.64 -11.22
N THR A 172 7.45 -1.78 -10.90
CA THR A 172 7.51 -1.11 -9.59
C THR A 172 6.70 0.19 -9.57
N SER A 173 6.24 0.63 -10.73
CA SER A 173 5.27 1.71 -10.85
C SER A 173 4.42 1.54 -12.10
N ILE A 174 3.23 2.13 -12.08
CA ILE A 174 2.35 2.25 -13.23
C ILE A 174 1.77 3.65 -13.26
N GLU A 175 1.68 4.22 -14.46
CA GLU A 175 1.04 5.50 -14.71
C GLU A 175 -0.24 5.25 -15.51
N ILE A 176 -1.33 5.85 -15.07
CA ILE A 176 -2.68 5.68 -15.60
C ILE A 176 -3.21 7.05 -15.96
N ASN A 177 -3.52 7.26 -17.24
CA ASN A 177 -4.21 8.45 -17.71
C ASN A 177 -5.71 8.32 -17.42
N LEU A 178 -6.31 9.40 -16.90
CA LEU A 178 -7.70 9.44 -16.46
C LEU A 178 -8.65 10.11 -17.47
N ASP A 179 -8.15 10.45 -18.66
CA ASP A 179 -8.93 11.14 -19.70
C ASP A 179 -9.93 10.24 -20.43
#